data_AF-A0A8J5I4D4-F1
#
_entry.id   AF-A0A8J5I4D4-F1
#
_cell.length_a   1.000
_cell.length_b   1.000
_cell.length_c   1.000
_cell.angle_alpha   90.00
_cell.angle_beta   90.00
_cell.angle_gamma   90.00
#
_symmetry.space_group_name_H-M   'P 1'
#
loop_
_entity.id
_entity.type
_entity.pdbx_description
1 polymer ?
#
loop_
_entity_poly.entity_id
_entity_poly.type
_entity_poly.pdbx_seq_one_letter_code
_entity_poly.pdbx_strand_id
1 'polypeptide(L)' 'MVNGQDKCKELERNELGQPIGDNLVKYASFLGCMIKEFVPYTLDGWNEIGEEVKDRMWSCLQLSYKVED' A
#
# COMPACT_ATOMS: atom_id res chain seq x y z
N MET A 1 -25.36 -5.76 -8.25
CA MET A 1 -24.28 -6.06 -9.21
C MET A 1 -23.08 -5.24 -8.79
N VAL A 2 -22.25 -5.76 -7.89
CA VAL A 2 -20.98 -5.11 -7.55
C VAL A 2 -19.97 -5.54 -8.62
N ASN A 3 -19.68 -4.65 -9.56
CA ASN A 3 -18.65 -4.90 -10.57
C ASN A 3 -17.29 -4.90 -9.87
N GLY A 4 -16.91 -6.07 -9.35
CA GLY A 4 -15.58 -6.37 -8.86
C GLY A 4 -14.61 -6.43 -10.02
N GLN A 5 -14.18 -5.28 -10.50
CA GLN A 5 -12.88 -5.16 -11.15
C GLN A 5 -11.93 -4.64 -10.08
N ASP A 6 -11.45 -5.55 -9.24
CA ASP A 6 -10.23 -5.32 -8.47
C ASP A 6 -9.07 -5.36 -9.47
N LYS A 7 -8.93 -4.26 -10.24
CA LYS A 7 -7.80 -4.06 -11.14
C LYS A 7 -6.67 -3.55 -10.27
N CYS A 8 -5.62 -4.36 -10.14
CA CYS A 8 -4.30 -3.93 -9.70
C CYS A 8 -3.95 -2.60 -10.40
N LYS A 9 -3.89 -1.52 -9.62
CA LYS A 9 -3.74 -0.15 -10.15
C LYS A 9 -2.27 0.10 -10.46
N GLU A 10 -1.98 0.54 -11.68
CA GLU A 10 -0.63 0.92 -12.07
C GLU A 10 -0.27 2.30 -11.54
N LEU A 11 0.94 2.43 -11.01
CA LEU A 11 1.52 3.71 -10.60
C LEU A 11 2.30 4.26 -11.79
N GLU A 12 1.90 5.43 -12.29
CA GLU A 12 2.70 6.17 -13.24
C GLU A 12 4.01 6.57 -12.56
N ARG A 13 5.13 6.51 -13.28
CA ARG A 13 6.44 6.89 -12.75
C ARG A 13 7.07 7.97 -13.62
N ASN A 14 7.76 8.92 -13.01
CA ASN A 14 8.58 9.89 -13.73
C ASN A 14 9.90 9.26 -14.21
N GLU A 15 10.74 10.05 -14.90
CA GLU A 15 12.04 9.61 -15.42
C GLU A 15 13.03 9.16 -14.33
N LEU A 16 12.79 9.54 -13.07
CA LEU A 16 13.57 9.14 -11.89
C LEU A 16 12.98 7.91 -11.20
N GLY A 17 11.94 7.29 -11.76
CA GLY A 17 11.24 6.13 -11.20
C GLY A 17 10.29 6.45 -10.05
N GLN A 18 10.08 7.73 -9.72
CA GLN A 18 9.20 8.12 -8.62
C GLN A 18 7.73 8.02 -9.07
N PRO A 19 6.85 7.42 -8.25
CA PRO A 19 5.44 7.36 -8.59
C PRO A 19 4.84 8.77 -8.64
N ILE A 20 3.97 9.03 -9.61
CA ILE A 20 3.26 10.29 -9.86
C ILE A 20 1.80 9.99 -10.27
N GLY A 21 1.00 11.05 -10.44
CA GLY A 21 -0.39 10.97 -10.93
C GLY A 21 -1.44 10.59 -9.88
N ASP A 22 -2.68 10.43 -10.32
CA ASP A 22 -3.85 10.27 -9.43
C ASP A 22 -3.82 8.96 -8.62
N ASN A 23 -3.21 7.91 -9.17
CA ASN A 23 -3.09 6.63 -8.48
C ASN A 23 -2.10 6.69 -7.32
N LEU A 24 -1.10 7.59 -7.34
CA LEU A 24 -0.22 7.84 -6.20
C LEU A 24 -1.02 8.38 -4.99
N VAL A 25 -1.93 9.31 -5.22
CA VAL A 25 -2.74 9.90 -4.13
C VAL A 25 -3.61 8.83 -3.48
N LYS A 26 -4.21 7.95 -4.30
CA LYS A 26 -4.99 6.81 -3.83
C LYS A 26 -4.11 5.77 -3.11
N TYR A 27 -2.91 5.53 -3.63
CA TYR A 27 -1.92 4.64 -3.01
C TYR A 27 -1.50 5.13 -1.62
N ALA A 28 -1.13 6.42 -1.49
CA ALA A 28 -0.75 7.00 -0.20
C ALA A 28 -1.91 6.96 0.80
N SER A 29 -3.13 7.24 0.35
CA SER A 29 -4.34 7.13 1.19
C SER A 29 -4.58 5.70 1.65
N PHE A 30 -4.44 4.72 0.74
CA PHE A 30 -4.60 3.31 1.04
C PHE A 30 -3.55 2.81 2.03
N LEU A 31 -2.28 3.18 1.83
CA LEU A 31 -1.20 2.87 2.75
C LEU A 31 -1.49 3.43 4.16
N GLY A 32 -1.98 4.67 4.23
CA GLY A 32 -2.39 5.27 5.51
C GLY A 32 -3.53 4.52 6.20
N CYS A 33 -4.51 4.01 5.45
CA CYS A 33 -5.57 3.15 6.00
C CYS A 33 -5.01 1.83 6.52
N MET A 34 -4.14 1.17 5.77
CA MET A 34 -3.52 -0.07 6.22
C MET A 34 -2.70 0.11 7.50
N ILE A 35 -1.90 1.17 7.58
CA ILE A 35 -1.12 1.44 8.80
C ILE A 35 -2.05 1.56 10.00
N LYS A 36 -3.16 2.29 9.88
CA LYS A 36 -4.14 2.44 10.98
C LYS A 36 -4.84 1.13 11.36
N GLU A 37 -5.04 0.24 10.41
CA GLU A 37 -5.69 -1.06 10.62
C GLU A 37 -4.74 -2.09 11.25
N PHE A 38 -3.51 -2.15 10.75
CA PHE A 38 -2.56 -3.21 11.10
C PHE A 38 -1.55 -2.83 12.18
N VAL A 39 -1.30 -1.52 12.39
CA VAL A 39 -0.31 -1.04 13.36
C VAL A 39 -1.03 -0.50 14.59
N PRO A 40 -0.89 -1.17 15.76
CA PRO A 40 -1.40 -0.63 17.01
C PRO A 40 -0.77 0.73 17.32
N TYR A 41 -1.58 1.69 17.76
CA TYR A 41 -1.11 3.04 18.15
C TYR A 41 -0.16 3.02 19.37
N THR A 42 -0.08 1.88 20.06
CA THR A 42 0.76 1.69 21.25
C THR A 42 2.22 1.36 20.94
N LEU A 43 2.57 1.16 19.67
CA LEU A 43 3.96 0.92 19.25
C LEU A 43 4.65 2.26 18.99
N ASP A 44 5.87 2.41 19.49
CA ASP A 44 6.65 3.64 19.32
C ASP A 44 7.36 3.69 17.96
N GLY A 45 7.61 2.52 17.35
CA GLY A 45 8.32 2.45 16.08
C GLY A 45 7.97 1.26 15.18
N TRP A 46 8.29 1.44 13.89
CA TRP A 46 8.13 0.42 12.84
C TRP A 46 8.92 -0.87 13.13
N ASN A 47 10.01 -0.76 13.89
CA ASN A 47 10.86 -1.87 14.31
C ASN A 47 10.18 -2.83 15.30
N GLU A 48 9.10 -2.41 15.96
CA GLU A 48 8.34 -3.25 16.90
C GLU A 48 7.25 -4.07 16.20
N ILE A 49 6.94 -3.75 14.94
CA ILE A 49 6.00 -4.50 14.14
C ILE A 49 6.67 -5.79 13.68
N GLY A 50 6.03 -6.93 13.97
CA GLY A 50 6.50 -8.24 13.51
C GLY A 50 6.49 -8.36 11.99
N GLU A 51 7.44 -9.10 11.43
CA GLU A 51 7.59 -9.27 9.98
C GLU A 51 6.31 -9.83 9.32
N GLU A 52 5.59 -10.74 9.99
CA GLU A 52 4.31 -11.27 9.48
C GLU A 52 3.28 -10.16 9.16
N VAL A 53 3.21 -9.13 10.00
CA VAL A 53 2.29 -8.01 9.79
C VAL A 53 2.76 -7.15 8.62
N LYS A 54 4.07 -6.92 8.50
CA LYS A 54 4.66 -6.17 7.37
C LYS A 54 4.46 -6.92 6.06
N ASP A 55 4.67 -8.23 6.03
CA ASP A 55 4.47 -9.09 4.87
C ASP A 55 3.01 -9.11 4.45
N ARG A 56 2.08 -9.15 5.41
CA ARG A 56 0.64 -9.06 5.14
C ARG A 56 0.27 -7.70 4.54
N MET A 57 0.79 -6.60 5.11
CA MET A 57 0.59 -5.26 4.55
C MET A 57 1.16 -5.17 3.12
N TRP A 58 2.36 -5.70 2.88
CA TRP A 58 2.99 -5.74 1.56
C TRP A 58 2.16 -6.53 0.55
N SER A 59 1.67 -7.70 0.94
CA SER A 59 0.78 -8.53 0.10
C SER A 59 -0.50 -7.78 -0.28
N CYS A 60 -1.12 -7.06 0.68
CA CYS A 60 -2.30 -6.23 0.39
C CYS A 60 -1.99 -5.09 -0.58
N LEU A 61 -0.80 -4.49 -0.54
CA LEU A 61 -0.35 -3.48 -1.50
C LEU A 61 -0.18 -4.08 -2.89
N GLN A 62 0.52 -5.21 -3.01
CA GLN A 62 0.76 -5.89 -4.29
C GLN A 62 -0.54 -6.35 -4.97
N LEU A 63 -1.54 -6.76 -4.19
CA LEU A 63 -2.88 -7.09 -4.73
C LEU A 63 -3.59 -5.85 -5.29
N SER A 64 -3.44 -4.70 -4.62
CA SER A 64 -4.17 -3.48 -4.93
C SER A 64 -3.48 -2.59 -5.97
N TYR A 65 -2.14 -2.66 -6.06
CA TYR A 65 -1.29 -1.81 -6.88
C TYR A 65 -0.15 -2.63 -7.50
N LYS A 66 0.22 -2.26 -8.73
CA LYS A 66 1.36 -2.85 -9.42
C LYS A 66 2.63 -2.20 -8.89
N VAL A 67 3.08 -2.69 -7.75
CA VAL A 67 4.36 -2.33 -7.14
C VAL A 67 5.40 -3.38 -7.54
N GLU A 68 6.61 -2.92 -7.83
CA GLU A 68 7.76 -3.79 -8.11
C GLU A 68 8.44 -4.14 -6.77
N ASP A 69 9.05 -5.33 -6.70
CA ASP A 69 9.89 -5.76 -5.56
C ASP A 69 11.23 -5.02 -5.53
#